data_AF-A0A935Z654-F1
#
_entry.id   AF-A0A935Z654-F1
#
_cell.length_a   1.000
_cell.length_b   1.000
_cell.length_c   1.000
_cell.angle_alpha   90.00
_cell.angle_beta   90.00
_cell.angle_gamma   90.00
#
_symmetry.space_group_name_H-M   'P 1'
#
loop_
_entity.id
_entity.type
_entity.pdbx_description
1 polymer ?
#
loop_
_entity_poly.entity_id
_entity_poly.type
_entity_poly.pdbx_seq_one_letter_code
_entity_poly.pdbx_strand_id
1 'polypeptide(L)'
;MRTIHKRKEPRALVEARVAGVTFGTLDGATKGALRAQLVKEQGWLCCYCMARIRPETCRIEHYRPQSSFPDEGLAYPNLLAACHGNEGASPSLHHCDVRKGNRTIRFDPRHPSAHADGVRYGANGDIRVPDPAHQDELDHVLGLNLEH
;
A
#
# COMPACT_ATOMS: atom_id res chain seq x y z
N MET A 1 -8.13 -3.62 -10.25
CA MET A 1 -7.68 -3.79 -8.85
C MET A 1 -8.89 -3.97 -7.95
N ARG A 2 -8.71 -4.32 -6.67
CA ARG A 2 -9.80 -4.48 -5.69
C ARG A 2 -9.86 -3.25 -4.79
N THR A 3 -11.06 -2.69 -4.61
CA THR A 3 -11.30 -1.61 -3.64
C THR A 3 -11.06 -2.12 -2.21
N ILE A 4 -10.25 -1.38 -1.45
CA ILE A 4 -9.92 -1.72 -0.07
C ILE A 4 -10.88 -1.01 0.87
N HIS A 5 -11.78 -1.79 1.49
CA HIS A 5 -12.67 -1.28 2.52
C HIS A 5 -12.05 -1.47 3.90
N LYS A 6 -11.73 -0.35 4.56
CA LYS A 6 -11.16 -0.36 5.91
C LYS A 6 -12.16 -0.95 6.92
N ARG A 7 -11.69 -1.87 7.75
CA ARG A 7 -12.41 -2.47 8.87
C ARG A 7 -12.24 -1.62 10.13
N LYS A 8 -12.80 -2.10 11.23
CA LYS A 8 -12.56 -1.51 12.55
C LYS A 8 -11.07 -1.52 12.86
N GLU A 9 -10.57 -0.37 13.24
CA GLU A 9 -9.19 -0.16 13.68
C GLU A 9 -8.84 -1.08 14.88
N PRO A 10 -7.62 -1.66 14.92
CA PRO A 10 -7.16 -2.45 16.07
C PRO A 10 -7.04 -1.58 17.33
N ARG A 11 -7.52 -2.09 18.48
CA ARG A 11 -7.43 -1.37 19.77
C ARG A 11 -5.98 -1.02 20.15
N ALA A 12 -5.04 -1.93 19.89
CA ALA A 12 -3.62 -1.71 20.15
C ALA A 12 -3.06 -0.48 19.41
N LEU A 13 -3.58 -0.15 18.23
CA LEU A 13 -3.15 1.01 17.46
C LEU A 13 -3.69 2.32 18.06
N VAL A 14 -4.92 2.28 18.60
CA VAL A 14 -5.51 3.39 19.36
C VAL A 14 -4.72 3.62 20.64
N GLU A 15 -4.45 2.57 21.41
CA GLU A 15 -3.65 2.62 22.64
C GLU A 15 -2.25 3.17 22.37
N ALA A 16 -1.59 2.70 21.30
CA ALA A 16 -0.29 3.21 20.88
C ALA A 16 -0.31 4.72 20.58
N ARG A 17 -1.33 5.22 19.87
CA ARG A 17 -1.47 6.66 19.62
C ARG A 17 -1.67 7.47 20.90
N VAL A 18 -2.52 6.98 21.82
CA VAL A 18 -2.74 7.65 23.11
C VAL A 18 -1.46 7.70 23.96
N ALA A 19 -0.64 6.65 23.87
CA ALA A 19 0.65 6.57 24.55
C ALA A 19 1.77 7.38 23.88
N GLY A 20 1.49 8.11 22.79
CA GLY A 20 2.50 8.89 22.06
C GLY A 20 3.52 8.03 21.29
N VAL A 21 3.22 6.75 21.05
CA VAL A 21 4.06 5.86 20.26
C VAL A 21 4.02 6.30 18.79
N THR A 22 5.14 6.22 18.11
CA THR A 22 5.22 6.44 16.66
C THR A 22 5.27 5.10 15.94
N PHE A 23 5.03 5.09 14.64
CA PHE A 23 5.20 3.86 13.86
C PHE A 23 6.64 3.30 13.94
N GLY A 24 7.65 4.17 14.02
CA GLY A 24 9.04 3.77 14.18
C GLY A 24 9.26 2.98 15.47
N THR A 25 8.69 3.46 16.57
CA THR A 25 8.83 2.86 17.92
C THR A 25 7.77 1.81 18.25
N LEU A 26 6.78 1.59 17.37
CA LEU A 26 5.77 0.55 17.53
C LEU A 26 6.42 -0.84 17.54
N ASP A 27 6.07 -1.64 18.55
CA ASP A 27 6.69 -2.93 18.79
C ASP A 27 6.37 -3.96 17.69
N GLY A 28 7.22 -4.99 17.62
CA GLY A 28 7.11 -6.03 16.59
C GLY A 28 5.82 -6.85 16.65
N ALA A 29 5.28 -7.10 17.85
CA ALA A 29 4.06 -7.88 18.01
C ALA A 29 2.84 -7.09 17.50
N THR A 30 2.75 -5.80 17.85
CA THR A 30 1.70 -4.92 17.34
C THR A 30 1.81 -4.73 15.83
N LYS A 31 3.02 -4.55 15.28
CA LYS A 31 3.24 -4.53 13.81
C LYS A 31 2.83 -5.85 13.16
N GLY A 32 3.11 -6.99 13.78
CA GLY A 32 2.71 -8.32 13.30
C GLY A 32 1.19 -8.48 13.24
N ALA A 33 0.49 -8.14 14.32
CA ALA A 33 -0.97 -8.16 14.37
C ALA A 33 -1.61 -7.20 13.35
N LEU A 34 -1.01 -6.01 13.18
CA LEU A 34 -1.44 -5.04 12.18
C LEU A 34 -1.30 -5.59 10.75
N ARG A 35 -0.17 -6.21 10.40
CA ARG A 35 0.00 -6.88 9.10
C ARG A 35 -1.07 -7.96 8.88
N ALA A 36 -1.30 -8.82 9.87
CA ALA A 36 -2.31 -9.86 9.78
C ALA A 36 -3.71 -9.31 9.47
N GLN A 37 -4.09 -8.21 10.13
CA GLN A 37 -5.37 -7.56 9.88
C GLN A 37 -5.45 -6.91 8.50
N LEU A 38 -4.42 -6.16 8.07
CA LEU A 38 -4.38 -5.49 6.78
C LEU A 38 -4.42 -6.48 5.61
N VAL A 39 -3.63 -7.55 5.69
CA VAL A 39 -3.61 -8.61 4.67
C VAL A 39 -4.98 -9.28 4.56
N LYS A 40 -5.62 -9.63 5.69
CA LYS A 40 -6.96 -10.23 5.71
C LYS A 40 -8.02 -9.28 5.14
N GLU A 41 -7.94 -7.99 5.48
CA GLU A 41 -8.82 -6.94 4.95
C GLU A 41 -8.71 -6.80 3.43
N GLN A 42 -7.48 -6.84 2.91
CA GLN A 42 -7.18 -6.73 1.49
C GLN A 42 -7.44 -8.02 0.70
N GLY A 43 -7.81 -9.11 1.37
CA GLY A 43 -8.08 -10.39 0.72
C GLY A 43 -6.80 -11.09 0.28
N TRP A 44 -5.72 -10.91 1.03
CA TRP A 44 -4.40 -11.51 0.78
C TRP A 44 -3.69 -11.01 -0.47
N LEU A 45 -4.01 -9.77 -0.91
CA LEU A 45 -3.44 -9.13 -2.08
C LEU A 45 -2.72 -7.83 -1.69
N CYS A 46 -1.59 -7.56 -2.35
CA CYS A 46 -0.88 -6.27 -2.31
C CYS A 46 -1.82 -5.14 -2.74
N CYS A 47 -1.80 -4.00 -2.03
CA CYS A 47 -2.70 -2.89 -2.28
C CYS A 47 -2.58 -2.25 -3.67
N TYR A 48 -1.43 -2.42 -4.36
CA TYR A 48 -1.18 -1.88 -5.69
C TYR A 48 -1.18 -2.98 -6.77
N CYS A 49 -0.15 -3.83 -6.83
CA CYS A 49 0.00 -4.80 -7.93
C CYS A 49 -0.94 -6.01 -7.87
N MET A 50 -1.74 -6.18 -6.81
CA MET A 50 -2.60 -7.35 -6.59
C MET A 50 -1.89 -8.70 -6.49
N ALA A 51 -0.55 -8.72 -6.38
CA ALA A 51 0.18 -9.95 -6.08
C ALA A 51 -0.26 -10.51 -4.72
N ARG A 52 -0.25 -11.84 -4.59
CA ARG A 52 -0.56 -12.51 -3.32
C ARG A 52 0.50 -12.18 -2.27
N ILE A 53 0.05 -11.87 -1.06
CA ILE A 53 0.90 -11.56 0.08
C ILE A 53 0.44 -12.31 1.33
N ARG A 54 1.35 -12.51 2.27
CA ARG A 54 1.08 -13.06 3.61
C ARG A 54 1.56 -12.06 4.67
N PRO A 55 1.06 -12.13 5.91
CA PRO A 55 1.50 -11.24 6.99
C PRO A 55 3.02 -11.24 7.21
N GLU A 56 3.68 -12.38 6.94
CA GLU A 56 5.12 -12.56 7.09
C GLU A 56 5.93 -11.98 5.91
N THR A 57 5.28 -11.79 4.76
CA THR A 57 5.92 -11.39 3.49
C THR A 57 5.36 -10.08 2.92
N CYS A 58 4.79 -9.24 3.79
CA CYS A 58 4.26 -7.94 3.40
C CYS A 58 4.89 -6.79 4.18
N ARG A 59 4.89 -5.62 3.55
CA ARG A 59 5.22 -4.34 4.14
C ARG A 59 3.94 -3.63 4.58
N ILE A 60 4.02 -2.84 5.64
CA ILE A 60 2.95 -1.90 5.98
C ILE A 60 3.22 -0.64 5.18
N GLU A 61 2.37 -0.39 4.20
CA GLU A 61 2.42 0.78 3.33
C GLU A 61 1.67 1.95 3.99
N HIS A 62 2.26 3.13 3.92
CA HIS A 62 1.64 4.40 4.28
C HIS A 62 1.20 5.08 2.98
N TYR A 63 -0.11 5.10 2.73
CA TYR A 63 -0.66 5.74 1.52
C TYR A 63 -0.14 7.19 1.40
N ARG A 64 -0.29 7.98 2.47
CA ARG A 64 0.40 9.24 2.69
C ARG A 64 1.71 8.98 3.45
N PRO A 65 2.87 9.32 2.86
CA PRO A 65 4.17 8.97 3.40
C PRO A 65 4.45 9.70 4.72
N GLN A 66 5.09 9.01 5.67
CA GLN A 66 5.39 9.55 6.99
C GLN A 66 6.31 10.78 6.97
N SER A 67 7.17 10.86 5.97
CA SER A 67 8.10 11.99 5.78
C SER A 67 7.37 13.32 5.52
N SER A 68 6.17 13.27 4.95
CA SER A 68 5.34 14.46 4.69
C SER A 68 4.12 14.56 5.61
N PHE A 69 3.65 13.44 6.16
CA PHE A 69 2.46 13.35 7.01
C PHE A 69 2.77 12.58 8.31
N PRO A 70 3.64 13.13 9.19
CA PRO A 70 4.09 12.42 10.39
C PRO A 70 2.93 12.06 11.33
N ASP A 71 1.91 12.93 11.42
CA ASP A 71 0.72 12.71 12.26
C ASP A 71 -0.17 11.56 11.77
N GLU A 72 -0.01 11.13 10.52
CA GLU A 72 -0.75 10.02 9.92
C GLU A 72 -0.02 8.67 10.02
N GLY A 73 1.13 8.62 10.70
CA GLY A 73 1.98 7.43 10.77
C GLY A 73 1.32 6.21 11.44
N LEU A 74 0.39 6.45 12.36
CA LEU A 74 -0.44 5.41 13.01
C LEU A 74 -1.93 5.53 12.64
N ALA A 75 -2.32 6.40 11.71
CA ALA A 75 -3.72 6.53 11.32
C ALA A 75 -4.16 5.30 10.52
N TYR A 76 -4.99 4.42 11.09
CA TYR A 76 -5.36 3.16 10.42
C TYR A 76 -5.90 3.30 8.99
N PRO A 77 -6.71 4.32 8.65
CA PRO A 77 -7.11 4.54 7.26
C PRO A 77 -5.93 4.71 6.31
N ASN A 78 -4.82 5.28 6.78
CA ASN A 78 -3.58 5.52 6.01
C ASN A 78 -2.70 4.27 5.84
N LEU A 79 -2.98 3.18 6.56
CA LEU A 79 -2.16 1.97 6.58
C LEU A 79 -2.74 0.89 5.66
N LEU A 80 -1.89 0.33 4.80
CA LEU A 80 -2.19 -0.71 3.82
C LEU A 80 -1.12 -1.81 3.87
N ALA A 81 -1.36 -2.94 3.22
CA ALA A 81 -0.38 -4.01 3.05
C ALA A 81 0.13 -4.04 1.60
N ALA A 82 1.44 -3.90 1.41
CA ALA A 82 2.10 -3.97 0.11
C ALA A 82 3.06 -5.16 0.05
N CYS A 83 3.37 -5.63 -1.16
CA CYS A 83 4.46 -6.58 -1.38
C CYS A 83 5.84 -5.92 -1.14
N HIS A 84 6.90 -6.73 -1.12
CA HIS A 84 8.27 -6.23 -1.04
C HIS A 84 8.77 -5.53 -2.32
N GLY A 85 8.00 -5.50 -3.41
CA GLY A 85 8.30 -4.60 -4.52
C GLY A 85 9.68 -4.81 -5.16
N ASN A 86 10.18 -6.05 -5.19
CA ASN A 86 11.54 -6.42 -5.60
C ASN A 86 12.67 -5.76 -4.79
N GLU A 87 12.43 -5.43 -3.53
CA GLU A 87 13.47 -4.97 -2.60
C GLU A 87 14.69 -5.90 -2.60
N GLY A 88 15.88 -5.33 -2.83
CA GLY A 88 17.14 -6.07 -2.95
C GLY A 88 17.57 -6.35 -4.39
N ALA A 89 16.70 -6.12 -5.39
CA ALA A 89 17.08 -6.11 -6.80
C ALA A 89 17.61 -4.73 -7.23
N SER A 90 17.90 -4.58 -8.53
CA SER A 90 18.21 -3.25 -9.11
C SER A 90 17.05 -2.28 -8.87
N PRO A 91 17.30 -1.00 -8.52
CA PRO A 91 16.26 0.01 -8.36
C PRO A 91 15.32 0.15 -9.57
N SER A 92 15.82 -0.14 -10.78
CA SER A 92 15.02 -0.14 -12.02
C SER A 92 13.92 -1.20 -12.04
N LEU A 93 14.03 -2.24 -11.22
CA LEU A 93 13.06 -3.34 -11.09
C LEU A 93 12.13 -3.17 -9.89
N HIS A 94 12.34 -2.14 -9.06
CA HIS A 94 11.48 -1.90 -7.91
C HIS A 94 10.07 -1.52 -8.35
N HIS A 95 9.08 -1.86 -7.53
CA HIS A 95 7.68 -1.47 -7.74
C HIS A 95 6.91 -1.32 -6.41
N CYS A 96 5.63 -0.96 -6.48
CA CYS A 96 4.73 -0.78 -5.33
C CYS A 96 5.28 0.21 -4.28
N ASP A 97 5.12 -0.11 -2.99
CA ASP A 97 5.61 0.68 -1.85
C ASP A 97 7.09 1.07 -1.99
N VAL A 98 7.95 0.09 -2.30
CA VAL A 98 9.40 0.30 -2.38
C VAL A 98 9.76 1.31 -3.44
N ARG A 99 9.12 1.25 -4.62
CA ARG A 99 9.36 2.27 -5.65
C ARG A 99 8.70 3.59 -5.29
N LYS A 100 7.46 3.61 -4.82
CA LYS A 100 6.78 4.85 -4.40
C LYS A 100 7.63 5.64 -3.40
N GLY A 101 8.18 4.95 -2.40
CA GLY A 101 9.00 5.55 -1.36
C GLY A 101 8.25 6.68 -0.65
N ASN A 102 8.91 7.84 -0.53
CA ASN A 102 8.34 9.02 0.13
C ASN A 102 7.45 9.89 -0.77
N ARG A 103 7.11 9.44 -1.99
CA ARG A 103 6.27 10.22 -2.90
C ARG A 103 4.79 10.07 -2.54
N THR A 104 4.04 11.15 -2.69
CA THR A 104 2.58 11.14 -2.65
C THR A 104 2.03 10.70 -4.01
N ILE A 105 0.88 10.05 -3.98
CA ILE A 105 0.10 9.68 -5.17
C ILE A 105 -1.35 10.09 -4.98
N ARG A 106 -2.09 10.26 -6.07
CA ARG A 106 -3.53 10.50 -6.10
C ARG A 106 -4.33 9.21 -6.25
N PHE A 107 -3.73 8.20 -6.89
CA PHE A 107 -4.34 6.89 -7.05
C PHE A 107 -4.54 6.23 -5.68
N ASP A 108 -5.77 6.28 -5.17
CA ASP A 108 -6.13 5.74 -3.86
C ASP A 108 -6.80 4.36 -3.98
N PRO A 109 -6.11 3.25 -3.65
CA PRO A 109 -6.70 1.92 -3.75
C PRO A 109 -7.88 1.68 -2.78
N ARG A 110 -8.10 2.58 -1.82
CA ARG A 110 -9.24 2.55 -0.88
C ARG A 110 -10.49 3.20 -1.46
N HIS A 111 -10.34 4.10 -2.43
CA HIS A 111 -11.46 4.84 -2.97
C HIS A 111 -12.11 4.10 -4.15
N PRO A 112 -13.45 3.96 -4.19
CA PRO A 112 -14.12 3.28 -5.30
C PRO A 112 -13.80 3.86 -6.67
N SER A 113 -13.61 5.17 -6.81
CA SER A 113 -13.28 5.81 -8.11
C SER A 113 -11.98 5.29 -8.71
N ALA A 114 -10.99 4.91 -7.90
CA ALA A 114 -9.76 4.30 -8.39
C ALA A 114 -10.00 2.97 -9.14
N HIS A 115 -11.19 2.38 -9.00
CA HIS A 115 -11.59 1.12 -9.63
C HIS A 115 -12.82 1.26 -10.54
N ALA A 116 -13.75 2.16 -10.20
CA ALA A 116 -15.01 2.40 -10.91
C ALA A 116 -14.77 2.88 -12.34
N ASP A 117 -13.63 3.53 -12.59
CA ASP A 117 -13.28 4.05 -13.90
C ASP A 117 -12.69 2.95 -14.83
N GLY A 118 -12.66 1.69 -14.41
CA GLY A 118 -12.37 0.57 -15.32
C GLY A 118 -10.90 0.24 -15.44
N VAL A 119 -10.27 -0.10 -14.30
CA VAL A 119 -8.94 -0.73 -14.29
C VAL A 119 -8.97 -1.99 -15.16
N ARG A 120 -8.13 -2.03 -16.20
CA ARG A 120 -7.98 -3.14 -17.15
C ARG A 120 -6.62 -3.80 -16.99
N TYR A 121 -6.60 -5.10 -17.21
CA TYR A 121 -5.36 -5.88 -17.22
C TYR A 121 -5.10 -6.39 -18.64
N GLY A 122 -3.91 -6.09 -19.16
CA GLY A 122 -3.39 -6.65 -20.40
C GLY A 122 -3.02 -8.12 -20.24
N ALA A 123 -2.84 -8.82 -21.36
CA ALA A 123 -2.46 -10.24 -21.35
C ALA A 123 -1.07 -10.49 -20.72
N ASN A 124 -0.20 -9.47 -20.76
CA ASN A 124 1.12 -9.44 -20.14
C ASN A 124 1.11 -8.99 -18.67
N GLY A 125 -0.06 -8.66 -18.11
CA GLY A 125 -0.20 -8.15 -16.74
C GLY A 125 -0.21 -6.63 -16.63
N ASP A 126 -0.05 -5.88 -17.74
CA ASP A 126 -0.08 -4.42 -17.72
C ASP A 126 -1.40 -3.89 -17.18
N ILE A 127 -1.33 -2.86 -16.36
CA ILE A 127 -2.45 -2.22 -15.70
C ILE A 127 -2.77 -0.92 -16.42
N ARG A 128 -4.01 -0.79 -16.91
CA ARG A 128 -4.50 0.42 -17.59
C ARG A 128 -5.68 1.03 -16.86
N VAL A 129 -5.65 2.35 -16.67
CA VAL A 129 -6.73 3.17 -16.10
C VAL A 129 -7.01 4.35 -17.03
N PRO A 130 -8.25 4.87 -17.10
CA PRO A 130 -8.58 5.93 -18.06
C PRO A 130 -8.05 7.31 -17.65
N ASP A 131 -7.89 7.55 -16.34
CA ASP A 131 -7.33 8.81 -15.84
C ASP A 131 -5.81 8.83 -16.13
N PRO A 132 -5.32 9.73 -17.00
CA PRO A 132 -3.91 9.76 -17.38
C PRO A 132 -2.97 10.06 -16.21
N ALA A 133 -3.47 10.82 -15.23
CA ALA A 133 -2.73 11.20 -14.05
C ALA A 133 -2.56 10.01 -13.09
N HIS A 134 -3.59 9.17 -12.96
CA HIS A 134 -3.45 7.89 -12.27
C HIS A 134 -2.58 6.90 -13.06
N GLN A 135 -2.69 6.87 -14.38
CA GLN A 135 -1.85 6.00 -15.21
C GLN A 135 -0.36 6.31 -15.05
N ASP A 136 0.01 7.60 -15.09
CA ASP A 136 1.39 8.06 -14.87
C ASP A 136 1.92 7.63 -13.48
N GLU A 137 1.09 7.74 -12.44
CA GLU A 137 1.46 7.29 -11.10
C GLU A 137 1.65 5.77 -11.03
N LEU A 138 0.80 4.98 -11.69
CA LEU A 138 0.94 3.52 -11.75
C LEU A 138 2.23 3.11 -12.48
N ASP A 139 2.57 3.80 -13.58
CA ASP A 139 3.71 3.46 -14.43
C ASP A 139 5.04 3.94 -13.85
N HIS A 140 5.09 5.18 -13.38
CA HIS A 140 6.36 5.86 -13.07
C HIS A 140 6.63 6.02 -11.57
N VAL A 141 5.58 6.19 -10.76
CA VAL A 141 5.72 6.28 -9.30
C VAL A 141 5.70 4.89 -8.67
N LEU A 142 4.74 4.05 -9.04
CA LEU A 142 4.56 2.70 -8.51
C LEU A 142 5.27 1.62 -9.33
N GLY A 143 5.60 1.87 -10.60
CA GLY A 143 6.37 0.93 -11.41
C GLY A 143 5.63 -0.36 -11.76
N LEU A 144 4.32 -0.30 -11.96
CA LEU A 144 3.50 -1.51 -12.13
C LEU A 144 3.51 -2.06 -13.56
N ASN A 145 3.94 -1.27 -14.55
CA ASN A 145 4.05 -1.66 -15.96
C ASN A 145 5.49 -1.55 -16.45
N LEU A 146 6.46 -1.96 -15.62
CA LEU A 146 7.84 -2.04 -16.06
C LEU A 146 7.96 -3.07 -17.20
N GLU A 147 8.44 -2.64 -18.36
CA GLU A 147 8.84 -3.57 -19.42
C GLU A 147 10.06 -4.37 -18.93
N HIS A 148 9.97 -5.69 -19.02
CA HIS A 148 11.02 -6.65 -18.68
C HIS A 148 11.84 -7.03 -19.90
#